data_AF-A0A6A7RYF9-F1
#
_entry.id   AF-A0A6A7RYF9-F1
#
_cell.length_a   1.000
_cell.length_b   1.000
_cell.length_c   1.000
_cell.angle_alpha   90.00
_cell.angle_beta   90.00
_cell.angle_gamma   90.00
#
_symmetry.space_group_name_H-M   'P 1'
#
loop_
_entity.id
_entity.type
_entity.pdbx_description
1 polymer ?
#
loop_
_entity_poly.entity_id
_entity_poly.type
_entity_poly.pdbx_seq_one_letter_code
_entity_poly.pdbx_strand_id
1 'polypeptide(L)'
;MFDISFSEMILIAVVALVVIGPERLPKVARAAGHLLGRVQRYVSDVKSDISREMQLDELKKLRAEIQDSARSIEQSLSSEMQAARQAMTQTAQAVSGDASTPAAANTQPSISSTEPTQPAAASAATPAANAPGSPEKPAGTV
;
A
#
# COMPACT_ATOMS: atom_id res chain seq x y z
N MET A 1 6.34 -12.14 11.66
CA MET A 1 5.71 -13.35 12.20
C MET A 1 6.63 -14.57 12.04
N PHE A 2 7.91 -14.43 12.41
CA PHE A 2 8.84 -15.54 12.53
C PHE A 2 9.83 -15.13 13.61
N ASP A 3 9.34 -15.00 14.83
CA ASP A 3 10.12 -14.68 16.01
C ASP A 3 10.78 -15.95 16.55
N ILE A 4 11.48 -16.68 15.66
CA ILE A 4 12.23 -17.88 16.02
C ILE A 4 13.33 -17.45 16.97
N SER A 5 13.10 -17.74 18.24
CA SER A 5 14.03 -17.46 19.32
C SER A 5 15.06 -18.58 19.41
N PHE A 6 16.24 -18.27 19.94
CA PHE A 6 17.30 -19.27 20.12
C PHE A 6 16.82 -20.51 20.89
N SER A 7 15.93 -20.32 21.86
CA SER A 7 15.28 -21.40 22.63
C SER A 7 14.47 -22.36 21.76
N GLU A 8 13.74 -21.86 20.75
CA GLU A 8 12.94 -22.70 19.85
C GLU A 8 13.84 -23.50 18.90
N MET A 9 14.94 -22.92 18.43
CA MET A 9 15.96 -23.65 17.66
C MET A 9 16.53 -24.83 18.43
N ILE A 10 16.82 -24.65 19.73
CA ILE A 10 17.28 -25.74 20.60
C ILE A 10 16.19 -26.82 20.74
N LEU A 11 14.94 -26.44 20.99
CA LEU A 11 13.83 -27.37 21.14
C LEU A 11 13.69 -28.25 19.88
N ILE A 12 13.69 -27.63 18.70
CA ILE A 12 13.61 -28.33 17.42
C ILE A 12 14.82 -29.26 17.23
N ALA A 13 16.04 -28.80 17.57
CA ALA A 13 17.24 -29.63 17.49
C ALA A 13 17.12 -30.88 18.38
N VAL A 14 16.64 -30.75 19.61
CA VAL A 14 16.42 -31.89 20.51
C VAL A 14 15.37 -32.86 19.95
N VAL A 15 14.22 -32.34 19.49
CA VAL A 15 13.17 -33.18 18.87
C VAL A 15 13.71 -33.90 17.64
N ALA A 16 14.46 -33.21 16.78
CA ALA A 16 15.07 -33.81 15.60
C ALA A 16 16.07 -34.91 15.99
N LEU A 17 16.88 -34.72 17.03
CA LEU A 17 17.79 -35.75 17.53
C LEU A 17 17.05 -36.99 18.04
N VAL A 18 15.89 -36.83 18.69
CA VAL A 18 15.11 -37.97 19.19
C VAL A 18 14.42 -38.72 18.05
N VAL A 19 13.79 -38.00 17.12
CA VAL A 19 12.97 -38.60 16.04
C VAL A 19 13.83 -39.22 14.95
N ILE A 20 14.85 -38.50 14.47
CA ILE A 20 15.75 -38.97 13.40
C ILE A 20 16.92 -39.78 13.97
N GLY A 21 17.35 -39.47 15.19
CA GLY A 21 18.53 -40.05 15.82
C GLY A 21 19.78 -39.17 15.63
N PRO A 22 20.67 -39.08 16.64
CA PRO A 22 21.89 -38.26 16.59
C PRO A 22 22.87 -38.68 15.49
N GLU A 23 22.89 -39.96 15.12
CA GLU A 23 23.78 -40.46 14.07
C GLU A 23 23.28 -40.17 12.65
N ARG A 24 21.95 -40.01 12.47
CA ARG A 24 21.34 -39.85 11.14
C ARG A 24 21.14 -38.38 10.76
N LEU A 25 20.89 -37.50 11.75
CA LEU A 25 20.78 -36.05 11.53
C LEU A 25 21.98 -35.48 10.74
N PRO A 26 23.25 -35.74 11.09
CA PRO A 26 24.39 -35.21 10.34
C PRO A 26 24.44 -35.72 8.91
N LYS A 27 23.97 -36.95 8.65
CA LYS A 27 23.91 -37.52 7.30
C LYS A 27 22.86 -36.81 6.43
N VAL A 28 21.69 -36.53 7.00
CA VAL A 28 20.61 -35.77 6.33
C VAL A 28 21.02 -34.32 6.11
N ALA A 29 21.61 -33.66 7.12
CA ALA A 29 22.10 -32.28 6.99
C ALA A 29 23.15 -32.16 5.87
N ARG A 30 24.07 -33.13 5.77
CA ARG A 30 25.05 -33.17 4.65
C ARG A 30 24.37 -33.38 3.30
N ALA A 31 23.40 -34.28 3.20
CA ALA A 31 22.67 -34.52 1.96
C ALA A 31 21.86 -33.29 1.51
N ALA A 32 21.12 -32.69 2.43
CA ALA A 32 20.37 -31.46 2.20
C ALA A 32 21.30 -30.30 1.84
N GLY A 33 22.42 -30.15 2.57
CA GLY A 33 23.43 -29.13 2.29
C GLY A 33 24.08 -29.31 0.92
N HIS A 34 24.32 -30.54 0.47
CA HIS A 34 24.86 -30.78 -0.87
C HIS A 34 23.85 -30.46 -1.98
N LEU A 35 22.55 -30.66 -1.74
CA LEU A 35 21.50 -30.30 -2.67
C LEU A 35 21.29 -28.79 -2.72
N LEU A 36 21.20 -28.15 -1.55
CA LEU A 36 21.06 -26.71 -1.41
C LEU A 36 22.29 -25.97 -1.96
N GLY A 37 23.49 -26.50 -1.73
CA GLY A 37 24.73 -25.96 -2.28
C GLY A 37 24.79 -26.02 -3.80
N ARG A 38 24.23 -27.08 -4.41
CA ARG A 38 24.09 -27.16 -5.88
C ARG A 38 23.11 -26.12 -6.42
N VAL A 39 21.95 -25.96 -5.76
CA VAL A 39 20.97 -24.93 -6.14
C VAL A 39 21.56 -23.53 -5.99
N GLN A 40 22.23 -23.25 -4.87
CA GLN A 40 22.89 -21.97 -4.64
C GLN A 40 23.95 -21.67 -5.70
N ARG A 41 24.72 -22.68 -6.12
CA ARG A 41 25.73 -22.54 -7.18
C ARG A 41 25.08 -22.23 -8.52
N TYR A 42 24.02 -22.95 -8.89
CA TYR A 42 23.26 -22.67 -10.12
C TYR A 42 22.65 -21.27 -10.11
N VAL A 43 22.06 -20.84 -9.00
CA VAL A 43 21.56 -19.46 -8.84
C VAL A 43 22.69 -18.45 -8.94
N SER A 44 23.87 -18.75 -8.40
CA SER A 44 25.04 -17.87 -8.50
C SER A 44 25.56 -17.77 -9.94
N ASP A 45 25.60 -18.87 -10.68
CA ASP A 45 26.04 -18.93 -12.07
C ASP A 45 25.05 -18.18 -12.97
N VAL A 46 23.74 -18.44 -12.82
CA VAL A 46 22.68 -17.71 -13.53
C VAL A 46 22.67 -16.22 -13.16
N LYS A 47 22.86 -15.87 -11.88
CA LYS A 47 23.01 -14.48 -11.45
C LYS A 47 24.25 -13.84 -12.10
N SER A 48 25.35 -14.57 -12.24
CA SER A 48 26.58 -14.09 -12.88
C SER A 48 26.36 -13.87 -14.38
N ASP A 49 25.73 -14.81 -15.08
CA ASP A 49 25.42 -14.71 -16.51
C ASP A 49 24.43 -13.58 -16.78
N ILE A 50 23.34 -13.51 -16.00
CA ILE A 50 22.40 -12.39 -16.04
C ILE A 50 23.09 -11.07 -15.69
N SER A 51 23.98 -11.01 -14.69
CA SER A 51 24.72 -9.78 -14.36
C SER A 51 25.74 -9.39 -15.43
N ARG A 52 26.10 -10.32 -16.33
CA ARG A 52 27.06 -10.12 -17.39
C ARG A 52 26.38 -9.78 -18.73
N GLU A 53 25.15 -10.24 -18.93
CA GLU A 53 24.27 -9.90 -20.06
C GLU A 53 23.39 -8.67 -19.78
N MET A 54 22.75 -8.57 -18.60
CA MET A 54 22.29 -7.29 -18.04
C MET A 54 23.52 -6.50 -17.63
N GLN A 55 24.15 -5.86 -18.59
CA GLN A 55 25.08 -4.78 -18.31
C GLN A 55 24.43 -3.81 -17.32
N LEU A 56 25.26 -3.26 -16.45
CA LEU A 56 25.01 -2.24 -15.45
C LEU A 56 24.18 -1.04 -15.94
N ASP A 57 23.85 -0.94 -17.22
CA ASP A 57 23.14 0.17 -17.86
C ASP A 57 21.64 0.18 -17.61
N GLU A 58 20.92 -0.95 -17.59
CA GLU A 58 19.47 -0.92 -17.30
C GLU A 58 19.18 -0.68 -15.81
N LEU A 59 19.97 -1.29 -14.92
CA LEU A 59 19.87 -1.01 -13.47
C LEU A 59 20.39 0.39 -13.12
N LYS A 60 21.43 0.91 -13.79
CA LYS A 60 21.83 2.33 -13.64
C LYS A 60 20.77 3.27 -14.20
N LYS A 61 20.14 2.95 -15.33
CA LYS A 61 19.10 3.76 -15.95
C LYS A 61 17.86 3.82 -15.07
N LEU A 62 17.43 2.68 -14.52
CA LEU A 62 16.34 2.62 -13.55
C LEU A 62 16.67 3.37 -12.25
N ARG A 63 17.91 3.25 -11.75
CA ARG A 63 18.39 4.03 -10.58
C ARG A 63 18.40 5.53 -10.86
N ALA A 64 18.87 5.95 -12.03
CA ALA A 64 18.92 7.34 -12.45
C ALA A 64 17.51 7.93 -12.60
N GLU A 65 16.60 7.20 -13.24
CA GLU A 65 15.20 7.60 -13.41
C GLU A 65 14.45 7.72 -12.08
N ILE A 66 14.69 6.80 -11.14
CA ILE A 66 14.15 6.89 -9.77
C ILE A 66 14.72 8.11 -9.03
N GLN A 67 16.02 8.39 -9.17
CA GLN A 67 16.65 9.52 -8.50
C GLN A 67 16.20 10.88 -9.05
N ASP A 68 16.02 10.99 -10.37
CA ASP A 68 15.48 12.20 -11.01
C ASP A 68 14.00 12.40 -10.66
N SER A 69 13.22 11.31 -10.59
CA SER A 69 11.83 11.35 -10.12
C SER A 69 11.75 11.77 -8.64
N ALA A 70 12.63 11.26 -7.78
CA ALA A 70 12.68 11.67 -6.38
C ALA A 70 13.02 13.15 -6.22
N ARG A 71 14.02 13.65 -6.96
CA ARG A 71 14.40 15.08 -6.95
C ARG A 71 13.28 15.98 -7.43
N SER A 72 12.58 15.61 -8.51
CA SER A 72 11.46 16.42 -9.01
C SER A 72 10.27 16.45 -8.05
N ILE A 73 9.99 15.33 -7.36
CA ILE A 73 9.00 15.27 -6.29
C ILE A 73 9.42 16.16 -5.11
N GLU A 74 10.67 16.06 -4.63
CA GLU A 74 11.18 16.92 -3.55
C GLU A 74 11.09 18.42 -3.91
N GLN A 75 11.42 18.78 -5.15
CA GLN A 75 11.33 20.15 -5.64
C GLN A 75 9.88 20.64 -5.66
N SER A 76 8.97 19.81 -6.18
CA SER A 76 7.54 20.13 -6.27
C SER A 76 6.91 20.27 -4.89
N LEU A 77 7.20 19.34 -3.97
CA LEU A 77 6.76 19.40 -2.58
C LEU A 77 7.30 20.65 -1.88
N SER A 78 8.58 20.98 -2.08
CA SER A 78 9.19 22.16 -1.46
C SER A 78 8.54 23.45 -1.97
N SER A 79 8.31 23.56 -3.28
CA SER A 79 7.63 24.72 -3.89
C SER A 79 6.17 24.84 -3.42
N GLU A 80 5.42 23.74 -3.40
CA GLU A 80 4.04 23.72 -2.93
C GLU A 80 3.93 24.05 -1.45
N MET A 81 4.85 23.53 -0.62
CA MET A 81 4.90 23.84 0.80
C MET A 81 5.27 25.31 1.07
N GLN A 82 6.10 25.90 0.22
CA GLN A 82 6.45 27.32 0.32
C GLN A 82 5.31 28.22 -0.13
N ALA A 83 4.59 27.86 -1.19
CA ALA A 83 3.37 28.53 -1.61
C ALA A 83 2.27 28.43 -0.54
N ALA A 84 2.08 27.24 0.05
CA ALA A 84 1.14 27.03 1.16
C ALA A 84 1.51 27.87 2.38
N ARG A 85 2.80 27.95 2.75
CA ARG A 85 3.26 28.83 3.84
C ARG A 85 2.99 30.30 3.55
N GLN A 86 3.21 30.77 2.31
CA GLN A 86 2.93 32.16 1.94
C GLN A 86 1.44 32.48 2.00
N ALA A 87 0.59 31.59 1.46
CA ALA A 87 -0.85 31.72 1.52
C ALA A 87 -1.34 31.73 2.98
N MET A 88 -0.86 30.80 3.81
CA MET A 88 -1.21 30.73 5.22
C MET A 88 -0.74 31.97 5.99
N THR A 89 0.42 32.52 5.67
CA THR A 89 0.93 33.75 6.29
C THR A 89 0.10 34.97 5.87
N GLN A 90 -0.30 35.07 4.60
CA GLN A 90 -1.23 36.12 4.13
C GLN A 90 -2.60 36.00 4.79
N THR A 91 -3.17 34.80 4.88
CA THR A 91 -4.44 34.57 5.57
C THR A 91 -4.33 34.90 7.07
N ALA A 92 -3.24 34.50 7.73
CA ALA A 92 -2.99 34.84 9.13
C ALA A 92 -2.85 36.36 9.34
N GLN A 93 -2.17 37.08 8.43
CA GLN A 93 -2.06 38.54 8.48
C GLN A 93 -3.40 39.23 8.20
N ALA A 94 -4.20 38.72 7.27
CA ALA A 94 -5.53 39.25 6.98
C ALA A 94 -6.51 39.04 8.16
N VAL A 95 -6.47 37.87 8.81
CA VAL A 95 -7.26 37.57 10.02
C VAL A 95 -6.77 38.37 11.24
N SER A 96 -5.46 38.57 11.38
CA SER A 96 -4.92 39.37 12.49
C SER A 96 -5.15 40.88 12.32
N GLY A 97 -5.31 41.35 11.07
CA GLY A 97 -5.56 42.75 10.74
C GLY A 97 -6.99 43.21 11.01
N ASP A 98 -7.95 42.30 11.14
CA ASP A 98 -9.38 42.62 11.39
C ASP A 98 -9.74 42.66 12.89
N ALA A 99 -8.78 42.35 13.78
CA ALA A 99 -8.97 42.39 15.24
C ALA A 99 -8.60 43.75 15.89
N SER A 100 -8.41 44.80 15.10
CA SER A 100 -8.10 46.14 15.62
C SER A 100 -8.68 47.24 14.74
N THR A 101 -9.94 47.62 14.96
CA THR A 101 -10.35 49.01 15.31
C THR A 101 -11.88 49.15 15.29
N PRO A 102 -12.49 49.79 16.31
CA PRO A 102 -13.92 50.12 16.41
C PRO A 102 -14.24 51.45 15.72
N ALA A 103 -15.43 51.57 15.10
CA ALA A 103 -16.25 52.78 14.85
C ALA A 103 -17.08 52.58 13.57
N ALA A 104 -18.35 52.19 13.68
CA ALA A 104 -19.52 53.05 13.89
C ALA A 104 -20.06 53.74 12.62
N ALA A 105 -21.31 53.34 12.31
CA ALA A 105 -22.44 54.15 11.82
C ALA A 105 -22.84 54.07 10.32
N ASN A 106 -24.10 53.63 10.18
CA ASN A 106 -25.12 53.95 9.16
C ASN A 106 -25.03 53.27 7.78
N THR A 107 -26.04 52.57 7.25
CA THR A 107 -27.49 52.82 7.36
C THR A 107 -28.30 51.55 6.99
N GLN A 108 -29.32 51.19 7.79
CA GLN A 108 -30.42 50.24 7.48
C GLN A 108 -31.48 50.91 6.56
N PRO A 109 -32.59 50.27 6.13
CA PRO A 109 -32.93 48.84 5.99
C PRO A 109 -33.59 48.50 4.61
N SER A 110 -33.64 47.23 4.21
CA SER A 110 -34.79 46.70 3.44
C SER A 110 -34.89 45.19 3.56
N ILE A 111 -35.99 44.81 4.17
CA ILE A 111 -36.53 43.47 4.40
C ILE A 111 -37.25 42.97 3.14
N SER A 112 -36.99 41.72 2.75
CA SER A 112 -37.90 40.82 2.01
C SER A 112 -37.28 39.44 2.09
N SER A 113 -37.84 38.52 2.91
CA SER A 113 -38.88 37.56 2.48
C SER A 113 -38.32 36.60 1.41
N THR A 114 -38.26 35.28 1.52
CA THR A 114 -38.99 34.30 2.34
C THR A 114 -38.28 32.94 2.21
N GLU A 115 -38.29 32.16 3.29
CA GLU A 115 -38.33 30.68 3.37
C GLU A 115 -39.08 29.99 2.19
N PRO A 116 -38.77 28.74 1.71
CA PRO A 116 -38.82 27.46 2.44
C PRO A 116 -37.69 26.45 2.16
N THR A 117 -37.24 25.67 3.16
CA THR A 117 -37.91 24.46 3.69
C THR A 117 -38.14 23.43 2.58
N GLN A 118 -37.35 22.34 2.54
CA GLN A 118 -37.79 21.09 3.13
C GLN A 118 -36.79 19.93 2.88
N PRO A 119 -36.55 19.09 3.90
CA PRO A 119 -35.82 17.83 3.84
C PRO A 119 -36.77 16.65 3.58
N ALA A 120 -36.28 15.56 2.99
CA ALA A 120 -36.85 14.21 3.14
C ALA A 120 -35.83 13.22 2.57
N ALA A 121 -35.19 12.41 3.42
CA ALA A 121 -35.72 11.12 3.85
C ALA A 121 -35.83 10.16 2.66
N ALA A 122 -34.87 9.25 2.50
CA ALA A 122 -34.86 7.95 3.20
C ALA A 122 -35.64 6.88 2.42
N SER A 123 -35.24 5.65 2.71
CA SER A 123 -35.83 4.39 2.33
C SER A 123 -35.57 3.93 0.90
N ALA A 124 -34.68 2.96 0.69
CA ALA A 124 -34.71 1.58 1.14
C ALA A 124 -35.48 0.66 0.20
N ALA A 125 -34.95 -0.56 0.15
CA ALA A 125 -35.64 -1.80 -0.12
C ALA A 125 -35.98 -2.11 -1.59
N THR A 126 -35.14 -2.97 -2.16
CA THR A 126 -35.58 -4.16 -2.90
C THR A 126 -36.82 -4.77 -2.21
N PRO A 127 -37.77 -5.31 -2.97
CA PRO A 127 -37.76 -6.77 -3.09
C PRO A 127 -38.19 -7.30 -4.46
N ALA A 128 -37.76 -8.53 -4.70
CA ALA A 128 -38.10 -9.43 -5.77
C ALA A 128 -39.61 -9.57 -6.06
N ALA A 129 -39.96 -9.82 -7.33
CA ALA A 129 -41.05 -10.73 -7.68
C ALA A 129 -41.01 -11.15 -9.16
N ASN A 130 -41.29 -12.44 -9.36
CA ASN A 130 -41.87 -13.08 -10.53
C ASN A 130 -41.01 -13.50 -11.73
N ALA A 131 -40.60 -14.77 -11.65
CA ALA A 131 -40.81 -15.76 -12.71
C ALA A 131 -42.31 -15.83 -13.13
N PRO A 132 -42.65 -16.31 -14.33
CA PRO A 132 -42.83 -17.75 -14.52
C PRO A 132 -42.46 -18.27 -15.92
N GLY A 133 -42.23 -19.59 -16.04
CA GLY A 133 -42.33 -20.30 -17.32
C GLY A 133 -41.23 -21.32 -17.61
N SER A 134 -41.29 -22.49 -16.95
CA SER A 134 -40.93 -23.78 -17.59
C SER A 134 -42.06 -24.17 -18.58
N PRO A 135 -41.94 -25.15 -19.49
CA PRO A 135 -40.97 -26.26 -19.53
C PRO A 135 -40.43 -26.64 -20.93
N GLU A 136 -39.29 -27.34 -21.02
CA GLU A 136 -39.20 -28.50 -21.93
C GLU A 136 -38.06 -29.45 -21.53
N LYS A 137 -38.31 -30.74 -21.74
CA LYS A 137 -37.66 -31.92 -21.15
C LYS A 137 -36.63 -32.52 -22.17
N PRO A 138 -35.99 -33.70 -21.94
CA PRO A 138 -34.56 -33.88 -22.15
C PRO A 138 -34.24 -34.81 -23.32
N ALA A 139 -32.99 -34.80 -23.79
CA ALA A 139 -32.45 -35.93 -24.54
C ALA A 139 -30.97 -36.10 -24.18
N GLY A 140 -30.70 -37.01 -23.25
CA GLY A 140 -29.42 -37.68 -23.17
C GLY A 140 -29.50 -38.98 -23.97
N THR A 141 -28.42 -39.36 -24.65
CA THR A 141 -27.93 -40.73 -24.90
C THR A 141 -26.52 -40.54 -25.48
N VAL A 142 -25.48 -40.88 -24.70
CA VAL A 142 -24.51 -41.98 -24.91
C VAL A 142 -23.84 -41.96 -26.27
#